data_AF-A0AAU1NW98-F1
#
_entry.id   AF-A0AAU1NW98-F1
#
_cell.length_a   1.000
_cell.length_b   1.000
_cell.length_c   1.000
_cell.angle_alpha   90.00
_cell.angle_beta   90.00
_cell.angle_gamma   90.00
#
_symmetry.space_group_name_H-M   'P 1'
#
loop_
_entity.id
_entity.type
_entity.pdbx_description
1 polymer ?
#
loop_
_entity_poly.entity_id
_entity_poly.type
_entity_poly.pdbx_seq_one_letter_code
_entity_poly.pdbx_strand_id
1 'polypeptide(L)'
;MANTDIRTDELAGLEAGLDALDTVRVDRVPVRQVLVGKVLPPAVAVVLVLVVWQILIWAKVTDSYKLPSPAQVWGEVTDAWAQGTLLGYIWTSVSRGLLGFLLALVIGTPLGLLVARVKFVRAAIGPILSGLQSLPSVAWVPPAVIWLGLNDTMMYAVILLGAVPSIANGLVSGIDQVPPLYLRAGRTLGASGLRGTWHVVLPASLPGYLAGLKQGWAFSWRSLMAAEIIASSPDLGVGLGQLLEQGRETSSMSMVFLAIFLILIVGIAIDLLIFSPLERRVLRSRGLLVRS
;
A
#
# COMPACT_ATOMS: atom_id res chain seq x y z
N MET A 1 60.68 36.25 -14.19
CA MET A 1 60.56 34.78 -14.05
C MET A 1 59.77 34.32 -12.82
N ALA A 2 59.51 35.16 -11.81
CA ALA A 2 58.80 34.74 -10.57
C ALA A 2 57.25 34.73 -10.62
N ASN A 3 56.62 35.14 -11.73
CA ASN A 3 55.14 35.30 -11.82
C ASN A 3 54.44 34.13 -12.55
N THR A 4 55.21 33.24 -13.17
CA THR A 4 54.67 32.05 -13.87
C THR A 4 54.42 30.89 -12.92
N ASP A 5 55.27 30.71 -11.89
CA ASP A 5 55.18 29.58 -10.95
C ASP A 5 53.97 29.68 -10.00
N ILE A 6 53.58 30.89 -9.60
CA ILE A 6 52.41 31.11 -8.71
C ILE A 6 51.12 30.68 -9.39
N ARG A 7 51.00 30.95 -10.70
CA ARG A 7 49.78 30.70 -11.47
C ARG A 7 49.61 29.21 -11.80
N THR A 8 50.71 28.46 -11.90
CA THR A 8 50.67 27.00 -12.07
C THR A 8 50.29 26.27 -10.79
N ASP A 9 50.73 26.74 -9.62
CA ASP A 9 50.35 26.18 -8.33
C ASP A 9 48.86 26.41 -8.00
N GLU A 10 48.32 27.59 -8.34
CA GLU A 10 46.88 27.88 -8.19
C GLU A 10 46.02 26.99 -9.10
N LEU A 11 46.45 26.78 -10.35
CA LEU A 11 45.77 25.90 -11.29
C LEU A 11 45.82 24.44 -10.85
N ALA A 12 46.98 23.97 -10.38
CA ALA A 12 47.11 22.62 -9.83
C ALA A 12 46.25 22.40 -8.57
N GLY A 13 46.12 23.43 -7.72
CA GLY A 13 45.24 23.40 -6.56
C GLY A 13 43.75 23.40 -6.93
N LEU A 14 43.37 24.14 -7.98
CA LEU A 14 42.01 24.14 -8.53
C LEU A 14 41.68 22.81 -9.20
N GLU A 15 42.59 22.25 -9.99
CA GLU A 15 42.45 20.93 -10.63
C GLU A 15 42.31 19.83 -9.57
N ALA A 16 43.15 19.84 -8.53
CA ALA A 16 43.04 18.91 -7.41
C ALA A 16 41.71 19.09 -6.62
N GLY A 17 41.24 20.33 -6.47
CA GLY A 17 39.95 20.64 -5.86
C GLY A 17 38.76 20.17 -6.70
N LEU A 18 38.87 20.22 -8.03
CA LEU A 18 37.88 19.71 -8.99
C LEU A 18 37.88 18.18 -9.03
N ASP A 19 39.05 17.54 -9.02
CA ASP A 19 39.19 16.08 -8.93
C ASP A 19 38.64 15.53 -7.61
N ALA A 20 38.78 16.29 -6.52
CA ALA A 20 38.18 15.94 -5.22
C ALA A 20 36.64 16.02 -5.24
N LEU A 21 36.05 16.87 -6.10
CA LEU A 21 34.60 16.98 -6.27
C LEU A 21 34.05 15.90 -7.24
N ASP A 22 34.84 15.52 -8.25
CA ASP A 22 34.50 14.44 -9.20
C ASP A 22 34.69 13.04 -8.59
N THR A 23 35.56 12.90 -7.58
CA THR A 23 35.73 11.65 -6.83
C THR A 23 34.75 11.54 -5.68
N VAL A 24 33.45 11.46 -6.00
CA VAL A 24 32.45 10.95 -5.06
C VAL A 24 32.82 9.49 -4.75
N ARG A 25 33.58 9.29 -3.65
CA ARG A 25 33.86 7.96 -3.11
C ARG A 25 32.52 7.37 -2.67
N VAL A 26 31.95 6.54 -3.53
CA VAL A 26 30.83 5.67 -3.17
C VAL A 26 31.40 4.57 -2.28
N ASP A 27 31.58 4.88 -0.99
CA ASP A 27 31.93 3.88 -0.01
C ASP A 27 30.83 2.82 0.00
N ARG A 28 31.18 1.57 -0.35
CA ARG A 28 30.25 0.45 -0.30
C ARG A 28 29.91 0.20 1.16
N VAL A 29 28.77 0.72 1.61
CA VAL A 29 28.26 0.46 2.96
C VAL A 29 28.14 -1.06 3.14
N PRO A 30 28.80 -1.67 4.15
CA PRO A 30 28.76 -3.10 4.34
C PRO A 30 27.32 -3.59 4.53
N VAL A 31 26.97 -4.70 3.88
CA VAL A 31 25.61 -5.29 3.88
C VAL A 31 25.08 -5.49 5.31
N ARG A 32 25.97 -5.78 6.27
CA ARG A 32 25.65 -5.88 7.70
C ARG A 32 25.15 -4.56 8.31
N GLN A 33 25.75 -3.41 7.97
CA GLN A 33 25.28 -2.11 8.47
C GLN A 33 23.93 -1.72 7.87
N VAL A 34 23.67 -2.07 6.60
CA VAL A 34 22.37 -1.84 5.96
C VAL A 34 21.29 -2.75 6.54
N LEU A 35 21.59 -4.03 6.78
CA LEU A 35 20.68 -4.99 7.42
C LEU A 35 20.39 -4.60 8.88
N VAL A 36 21.43 -4.28 9.66
CA VAL A 36 21.27 -3.86 11.05
C VAL A 36 20.48 -2.54 11.13
N GLY A 37 20.79 -1.55 10.29
CA GLY A 37 20.05 -0.28 10.28
C GLY A 37 18.58 -0.40 9.87
N LYS A 38 18.24 -1.34 8.99
CA LYS A 38 16.86 -1.50 8.46
C LYS A 38 16.00 -2.52 9.21
N VAL A 39 16.61 -3.57 9.77
CA VAL A 39 15.88 -4.68 10.40
C VAL A 39 15.83 -4.54 11.92
N LEU A 40 16.89 -3.99 12.55
CA LEU A 40 16.95 -3.86 14.00
C LEU A 40 15.84 -2.96 14.57
N PRO A 41 15.55 -1.76 14.03
CA PRO A 41 14.54 -0.89 14.64
C PRO A 41 13.12 -1.49 14.63
N PRO A 42 12.61 -2.05 13.50
CA PRO A 42 11.33 -2.75 13.49
C PRO A 42 11.30 -3.98 14.40
N ALA A 43 12.39 -4.76 14.43
CA ALA A 43 12.45 -5.95 15.28
C ALA A 43 12.40 -5.59 16.78
N VAL A 44 13.13 -4.54 17.19
CA VAL A 44 13.08 -4.03 18.57
C VAL A 44 11.68 -3.55 18.93
N ALA A 45 10.99 -2.86 18.01
CA ALA A 45 9.61 -2.43 18.24
C ALA A 45 8.66 -3.63 18.44
N VAL A 46 8.77 -4.67 17.61
CA VAL A 46 7.96 -5.89 17.75
C VAL A 46 8.23 -6.60 19.08
N VAL A 47 9.52 -6.76 19.44
CA VAL A 47 9.90 -7.38 20.72
C VAL A 47 9.35 -6.58 21.89
N LEU A 48 9.44 -5.24 21.84
CA LEU A 48 8.90 -4.38 22.88
C LEU A 48 7.39 -4.54 23.05
N VAL A 49 6.63 -4.61 21.94
CA VAL A 49 5.19 -4.88 21.96
C VAL A 49 4.88 -6.23 22.60
N LEU A 50 5.62 -7.28 22.24
CA LEU A 50 5.44 -8.63 22.81
C LEU A 50 5.77 -8.67 24.31
N VAL A 51 6.85 -7.99 24.73
CA VAL A 51 7.24 -7.90 26.15
C VAL A 51 6.17 -7.16 26.94
N VAL A 52 5.67 -6.02 26.45
CA VAL A 52 4.59 -5.27 27.10
C VAL A 52 3.33 -6.14 27.21
N TRP A 53 2.95 -6.83 26.13
CA TRP A 53 1.80 -7.73 26.15
C TRP A 53 1.98 -8.87 27.17
N GLN A 54 3.16 -9.49 27.23
CA GLN A 54 3.44 -10.54 28.21
C GLN A 54 3.41 -10.02 29.67
N ILE A 55 3.91 -8.80 29.91
CA ILE A 55 3.84 -8.14 31.21
C ILE A 55 2.39 -7.90 31.63
N LEU A 56 1.52 -7.47 30.72
CA LEU A 56 0.09 -7.27 31.01
C LEU A 56 -0.61 -8.58 31.43
N ILE A 57 -0.21 -9.71 30.83
CA ILE A 57 -0.69 -11.04 31.23
C ILE A 57 -0.19 -11.41 32.63
N TRP A 58 1.10 -11.24 32.91
CA TRP A 58 1.66 -11.54 34.23
C TRP A 58 1.09 -10.66 35.33
N ALA A 59 0.83 -9.39 35.04
CA ALA A 59 0.20 -8.44 35.94
C ALA A 59 -1.31 -8.70 36.15
N LYS A 60 -1.90 -9.69 35.46
CA LYS A 60 -3.33 -10.06 35.54
C LYS A 60 -4.26 -8.84 35.40
N VAL A 61 -3.92 -7.94 34.48
CA VAL A 61 -4.67 -6.69 34.24
C VAL A 61 -6.12 -6.99 33.80
N THR A 62 -6.34 -8.13 33.15
CA THR A 62 -7.66 -8.57 32.70
C THR A 62 -7.74 -10.10 32.71
N ASP A 63 -8.96 -10.61 32.60
CA ASP A 63 -9.23 -12.06 32.54
C ASP A 63 -8.61 -12.68 31.28
N SER A 64 -8.12 -13.91 31.38
CA SER A 64 -7.43 -14.62 30.29
C SER A 64 -8.29 -14.87 29.05
N TYR A 65 -9.62 -14.85 29.18
CA TYR A 65 -10.54 -14.97 28.04
C TYR A 65 -10.66 -13.67 27.23
N LYS A 66 -10.33 -12.51 27.83
CA LYS A 66 -10.36 -11.20 27.17
C LYS A 66 -9.04 -10.85 26.49
N LEU A 67 -7.93 -11.31 27.07
CA LEU A 67 -6.59 -11.10 26.54
C LEU A 67 -5.81 -12.41 26.61
N PRO A 68 -5.66 -13.13 25.47
CA PRO A 68 -4.88 -14.34 25.43
C PRO A 68 -3.40 -13.99 25.54
N SER A 69 -2.61 -14.93 26.04
CA SER A 69 -1.15 -14.83 26.00
C SER A 69 -0.61 -15.01 24.57
N PRO A 70 0.56 -14.43 24.24
CA PRO A 70 1.22 -14.68 22.95
C PRO A 70 1.39 -16.17 22.63
N ALA A 71 1.64 -16.99 23.66
CA ALA A 71 1.79 -18.44 23.51
C ALA A 71 0.47 -19.14 23.10
N GLN A 72 -0.68 -18.68 23.61
CA GLN A 72 -1.98 -19.23 23.21
C GLN A 72 -2.30 -18.89 21.75
N VAL A 73 -2.00 -17.65 21.31
CA VAL A 73 -2.16 -17.27 19.90
C VAL A 73 -1.22 -18.06 19.01
N TRP A 74 0.00 -18.34 19.46
CA TRP A 74 0.93 -19.21 18.74
C TRP A 74 0.42 -20.66 18.64
N GLY A 75 -0.26 -21.16 19.68
CA GLY A 75 -0.95 -22.47 19.62
C GLY A 75 -1.97 -22.54 18.49
N GLU A 76 -2.81 -21.50 18.35
CA GLU A 76 -3.79 -21.42 17.25
C GLU A 76 -3.12 -21.43 15.87
N VAL A 77 -1.95 -20.79 15.73
CA VAL A 77 -1.15 -20.84 14.49
C VAL A 77 -0.74 -22.28 14.20
N THR A 78 -0.20 -22.99 15.19
CA THR A 78 0.29 -24.37 15.01
C THR A 78 -0.85 -25.34 14.72
N ASP A 79 -2.01 -25.15 15.35
CA ASP A 79 -3.19 -26.00 15.15
C ASP A 79 -3.75 -25.79 13.74
N ALA A 80 -3.93 -24.54 13.31
CA ALA A 80 -4.38 -24.22 11.95
C ALA A 80 -3.37 -24.66 10.88
N TRP A 81 -2.07 -24.64 11.17
CA TRP A 81 -1.03 -25.16 10.29
C TRP A 81 -1.12 -26.69 10.18
N ALA A 82 -1.23 -27.40 11.30
CA ALA A 82 -1.33 -28.86 11.34
C ALA A 82 -2.60 -29.37 10.63
N GLN A 83 -3.70 -28.61 10.72
CA GLN A 83 -4.95 -28.90 10.02
C GLN A 83 -4.91 -28.52 8.53
N GLY A 84 -3.88 -27.80 8.07
CA GLY A 84 -3.74 -27.35 6.69
C GLY A 84 -4.72 -26.23 6.28
N THR A 85 -5.39 -25.58 7.23
CA THR A 85 -6.42 -24.56 6.98
C THR A 85 -5.85 -23.14 6.92
N LEU A 86 -4.71 -22.90 7.56
CA LEU A 86 -4.11 -21.55 7.70
C LEU A 86 -3.90 -20.84 6.35
N LEU A 87 -3.28 -21.54 5.39
CA LEU A 87 -3.02 -20.98 4.06
C LEU A 87 -4.32 -20.79 3.26
N GLY A 88 -5.32 -21.63 3.51
CA GLY A 88 -6.66 -21.49 2.92
C GLY A 88 -7.32 -20.18 3.34
N TYR A 89 -7.30 -19.85 4.63
CA TYR A 89 -7.86 -18.59 5.14
C TYR A 89 -7.19 -17.37 4.51
N ILE A 90 -5.85 -17.38 4.44
CA ILE A 90 -5.07 -16.31 3.83
C ILE A 90 -5.39 -16.20 2.34
N TRP A 91 -5.38 -17.32 1.62
CA TRP A 91 -5.58 -17.34 0.17
C TRP A 91 -6.98 -16.85 -0.22
N THR A 92 -8.03 -17.26 0.51
CA THR A 92 -9.41 -16.82 0.27
C THR A 92 -9.51 -15.29 0.31
N SER A 93 -9.00 -14.65 1.37
CA SER A 93 -9.06 -13.18 1.46
C SER A 93 -8.09 -12.47 0.52
N VAL A 94 -6.87 -12.98 0.34
CA VAL A 94 -5.88 -12.35 -0.55
C VAL A 94 -6.35 -12.39 -2.00
N SER A 95 -6.87 -13.53 -2.46
CA SER A 95 -7.37 -13.67 -3.83
C SER A 95 -8.56 -12.75 -4.10
N ARG A 96 -9.54 -12.69 -3.19
CA ARG A 96 -10.66 -11.75 -3.28
C ARG A 96 -10.22 -10.29 -3.26
N GLY A 97 -9.34 -9.93 -2.33
CA GLY A 97 -8.82 -8.57 -2.20
C GLY A 97 -8.04 -8.13 -3.44
N LEU A 98 -7.24 -9.04 -4.00
CA LEU A 98 -6.48 -8.80 -5.24
C LEU A 98 -7.43 -8.64 -6.44
N LEU A 99 -8.37 -9.56 -6.64
CA LEU A 99 -9.33 -9.48 -7.75
C LEU A 99 -10.18 -8.21 -7.65
N GLY A 100 -10.73 -7.90 -6.48
CA GLY A 100 -11.49 -6.68 -6.25
C GLY A 100 -10.67 -5.42 -6.49
N PHE A 101 -9.40 -5.40 -6.06
CA PHE A 101 -8.49 -4.28 -6.34
C PHE A 101 -8.18 -4.14 -7.83
N LEU A 102 -7.96 -5.24 -8.55
CA LEU A 102 -7.72 -5.20 -10.01
C LEU A 102 -8.96 -4.69 -10.76
N LEU A 103 -10.17 -5.10 -10.36
CA LEU A 103 -11.41 -4.53 -10.89
C LEU A 103 -11.51 -3.04 -10.60
N ALA A 104 -11.18 -2.62 -9.37
CA ALA A 104 -11.16 -1.22 -8.98
C ALA A 104 -10.13 -0.41 -9.79
N LEU A 105 -8.98 -1.00 -10.11
CA LEU A 105 -7.95 -0.40 -10.95
C LEU A 105 -8.44 -0.18 -12.38
N VAL A 106 -9.09 -1.18 -12.97
CA VAL A 106 -9.65 -1.14 -14.32
C VAL A 106 -10.76 -0.08 -14.43
N ILE A 107 -11.53 0.16 -13.36
CA ILE A 107 -12.62 1.15 -13.35
C ILE A 107 -12.12 2.54 -12.95
N GLY A 108 -11.29 2.61 -11.90
CA GLY A 108 -10.80 3.85 -11.30
C GLY A 108 -9.80 4.58 -12.17
N THR A 109 -8.93 3.86 -12.92
CA THR A 109 -7.95 4.51 -13.81
C THR A 109 -8.63 5.30 -14.94
N PRO A 110 -9.56 4.70 -15.73
CA PRO A 110 -10.27 5.44 -16.77
C PRO A 110 -11.11 6.59 -16.20
N LEU A 111 -11.78 6.37 -15.06
CA LEU A 111 -12.57 7.40 -14.40
C LEU A 111 -11.72 8.58 -13.96
N GLY A 112 -10.59 8.32 -13.28
CA GLY A 112 -9.63 9.35 -12.88
C GLY A 112 -9.07 10.10 -14.09
N LEU A 113 -8.84 9.42 -15.21
CA LEU A 113 -8.38 10.06 -16.44
C LEU A 113 -9.44 10.99 -17.04
N LEU A 114 -10.71 10.57 -17.07
CA LEU A 114 -11.83 11.40 -17.53
C LEU A 114 -12.00 12.64 -16.65
N VAL A 115 -11.99 12.46 -15.32
CA VAL A 115 -12.05 13.55 -14.33
C VAL A 115 -10.86 14.50 -14.50
N ALA A 116 -9.66 13.98 -14.77
CA ALA A 116 -8.48 14.81 -14.95
C ALA A 116 -8.56 15.68 -16.21
N ARG A 117 -9.16 15.17 -17.29
CA ARG A 117 -9.11 15.77 -18.63
C ARG A 117 -10.33 16.63 -18.98
N VAL A 118 -11.51 16.25 -18.53
CA VAL A 118 -12.77 16.91 -18.91
C VAL A 118 -13.25 17.79 -17.76
N LYS A 119 -13.17 19.11 -17.94
CA LYS A 119 -13.53 20.10 -16.90
C LYS A 119 -14.95 19.88 -16.34
N PHE A 120 -15.90 19.57 -17.21
CA PHE A 120 -17.28 19.27 -16.81
C PHE A 120 -17.36 18.01 -15.92
N VAL A 121 -16.71 16.91 -16.33
CA VAL A 121 -16.66 15.67 -15.54
C VAL A 121 -15.95 15.93 -14.21
N ARG A 122 -14.88 16.73 -14.19
CA ARG A 122 -14.21 17.13 -12.95
C ARG A 122 -15.16 17.83 -11.98
N ALA A 123 -15.92 18.81 -12.47
CA ALA A 123 -16.87 19.57 -11.65
C ALA A 123 -18.04 18.71 -11.15
N ALA A 124 -18.54 17.78 -11.97
CA ALA A 124 -19.68 16.93 -11.63
C ALA A 124 -19.30 15.73 -10.74
N ILE A 125 -18.23 15.02 -11.08
CA ILE A 125 -17.86 13.74 -10.47
C ILE A 125 -16.78 13.89 -9.38
N GLY A 126 -15.90 14.88 -9.48
CA GLY A 126 -14.83 15.11 -8.51
C GLY A 126 -15.32 15.20 -7.05
N PRO A 127 -16.37 16.00 -6.75
CA PRO A 127 -16.95 16.06 -5.42
C PRO A 127 -17.55 14.72 -4.96
N ILE A 128 -18.19 13.97 -5.87
CA ILE A 128 -18.77 12.65 -5.57
C ILE A 128 -17.69 11.65 -5.19
N LEU A 129 -16.58 11.59 -5.94
CA LEU A 129 -15.46 10.71 -5.61
C LEU A 129 -14.86 11.06 -4.25
N SER A 130 -14.67 12.34 -3.97
CA SER A 130 -14.16 12.82 -2.69
C SER A 130 -15.12 12.47 -1.54
N GLY A 131 -16.43 12.64 -1.76
CA GLY A 131 -17.47 12.25 -0.81
C GLY A 131 -17.50 10.75 -0.54
N LEU A 132 -17.47 9.92 -1.58
CA LEU A 132 -17.42 8.46 -1.45
C LEU A 132 -16.18 7.99 -0.70
N GLN A 133 -15.02 8.64 -0.92
CA GLN A 133 -13.78 8.32 -0.20
C GLN A 133 -13.87 8.64 1.30
N SER A 134 -14.72 9.59 1.70
CA SER A 134 -14.94 9.93 3.11
C SER A 134 -15.89 8.97 3.82
N LEU A 135 -16.72 8.23 3.07
CA LEU A 135 -17.66 7.27 3.65
C LEU A 135 -16.93 5.98 4.06
N PRO A 136 -17.12 5.50 5.30
CA PRO A 136 -16.59 4.21 5.72
C PRO A 136 -17.16 3.09 4.84
N SER A 137 -16.29 2.26 4.26
CA SER A 137 -16.75 1.21 3.36
C SER A 137 -17.62 0.14 4.02
N VAL A 138 -17.47 -0.05 5.34
CA VAL A 138 -18.33 -0.93 6.16
C VAL A 138 -19.82 -0.55 6.07
N ALA A 139 -20.14 0.74 5.86
CA ALA A 139 -21.53 1.19 5.77
C ALA A 139 -22.26 0.64 4.53
N TRP A 140 -21.52 0.20 3.51
CA TRP A 140 -22.09 -0.37 2.29
C TRP A 140 -22.38 -1.86 2.38
N VAL A 141 -21.91 -2.55 3.42
CA VAL A 141 -22.07 -4.01 3.51
C VAL A 141 -23.55 -4.41 3.63
N PRO A 142 -24.37 -3.84 4.55
CA PRO A 142 -25.77 -4.27 4.65
C PRO A 142 -26.59 -4.02 3.37
N PRO A 143 -26.51 -2.86 2.69
CA PRO A 143 -27.13 -2.68 1.37
C PRO A 143 -26.63 -3.68 0.33
N ALA A 144 -25.32 -3.96 0.28
CA ALA A 144 -24.75 -4.91 -0.67
C ALA A 144 -25.29 -6.33 -0.46
N VAL A 145 -25.44 -6.76 0.80
CA VAL A 145 -26.07 -8.05 1.14
C VAL A 145 -27.51 -8.11 0.61
N ILE A 146 -28.30 -7.05 0.82
CA ILE A 146 -29.71 -7.01 0.40
C ILE A 146 -29.85 -6.96 -1.12
N TRP A 147 -29.00 -6.19 -1.81
CA TRP A 147 -29.10 -5.98 -3.25
C TRP A 147 -28.51 -7.11 -4.07
N LEU A 148 -27.40 -7.68 -3.62
CA LEU A 148 -26.60 -8.63 -4.40
C LEU A 148 -26.62 -10.04 -3.81
N GLY A 149 -27.13 -10.22 -2.59
CA GLY A 149 -27.11 -11.49 -1.86
C GLY A 149 -25.75 -11.78 -1.22
N LEU A 150 -25.69 -12.89 -0.48
CA LEU A 150 -24.49 -13.38 0.19
C LEU A 150 -23.58 -14.14 -0.78
N ASN A 151 -22.83 -13.42 -1.61
CA ASN A 151 -21.90 -13.99 -2.58
C ASN A 151 -20.69 -13.07 -2.84
N ASP A 152 -19.73 -13.56 -3.64
CA ASP A 152 -18.51 -12.82 -3.98
C ASP A 152 -18.80 -11.48 -4.69
N THR A 153 -19.90 -11.37 -5.45
CA THR A 153 -20.28 -10.13 -6.16
C THR A 153 -20.51 -9.00 -5.17
N MET A 154 -21.18 -9.31 -4.04
CA MET A 154 -21.36 -8.37 -2.95
C MET A 154 -20.00 -7.88 -2.40
N MET A 155 -19.04 -8.79 -2.20
CA MET A 155 -17.72 -8.48 -1.64
C MET A 155 -16.97 -7.54 -2.59
N TYR A 156 -17.00 -7.84 -3.89
CA TYR A 156 -16.40 -7.01 -4.92
C TYR A 156 -17.08 -5.63 -5.02
N ALA A 157 -18.40 -5.54 -4.88
CA ALA A 157 -19.08 -4.25 -4.87
C ALA A 157 -18.60 -3.34 -3.73
N VAL A 158 -18.47 -3.86 -2.50
CA VAL A 158 -17.98 -3.10 -1.34
C VAL A 158 -16.51 -2.70 -1.52
N ILE A 159 -15.69 -3.58 -2.11
CA ILE A 159 -14.30 -3.26 -2.48
C ILE A 159 -14.26 -2.12 -3.49
N LEU A 160 -15.05 -2.20 -4.57
CA LEU A 160 -15.09 -1.20 -5.63
C LEU A 160 -15.49 0.17 -5.07
N LEU A 161 -16.53 0.23 -4.23
CA LEU A 161 -17.00 1.47 -3.61
C LEU A 161 -15.94 2.15 -2.74
N GLY A 162 -15.08 1.38 -2.07
CA GLY A 162 -13.97 1.93 -1.27
C GLY A 162 -12.72 2.29 -2.10
N ALA A 163 -12.36 1.43 -3.06
CA ALA A 163 -11.07 1.54 -3.76
C ALA A 163 -11.10 2.46 -4.99
N VAL A 164 -12.19 2.45 -5.77
CA VAL A 164 -12.31 3.24 -7.01
C VAL A 164 -12.08 4.75 -6.78
N PRO A 165 -12.70 5.38 -5.75
CA PRO A 165 -12.49 6.80 -5.51
C PRO A 165 -11.03 7.16 -5.22
N SER A 166 -10.35 6.33 -4.43
CA SER A 166 -8.94 6.55 -4.07
C SER A 166 -8.00 6.42 -5.27
N ILE A 167 -8.25 5.42 -6.13
CA ILE A 167 -7.48 5.22 -7.37
C ILE A 167 -7.71 6.41 -8.33
N ALA A 168 -8.97 6.80 -8.53
CA ALA A 168 -9.33 7.91 -9.41
C ALA A 168 -8.75 9.25 -8.92
N ASN A 169 -8.97 9.61 -7.65
CA ASN A 169 -8.46 10.85 -7.04
C ASN A 169 -6.93 10.88 -6.99
N GLY A 170 -6.29 9.73 -6.73
CA GLY A 170 -4.85 9.63 -6.75
C GLY A 170 -4.26 9.83 -8.16
N LEU A 171 -4.93 9.33 -9.21
CA LEU A 171 -4.52 9.62 -10.59
C LEU A 171 -4.69 11.11 -10.92
N VAL A 172 -5.84 11.71 -10.57
CA VAL A 172 -6.09 13.15 -10.77
C VAL A 172 -5.01 13.98 -10.08
N SER A 173 -4.72 13.68 -8.81
CA SER A 173 -3.69 14.37 -8.03
C SER A 173 -2.29 14.18 -8.62
N GLY A 174 -1.99 12.98 -9.14
CA GLY A 174 -0.73 12.71 -9.83
C GLY A 174 -0.60 13.48 -11.14
N ILE A 175 -1.69 13.62 -11.90
CA ILE A 175 -1.72 14.38 -13.16
C ILE A 175 -1.57 15.88 -12.90
N ASP A 176 -2.25 16.40 -11.87
CA ASP A 176 -2.22 17.82 -11.53
C ASP A 176 -0.83 18.28 -11.04
N GLN A 177 0.00 17.35 -10.56
CA GLN A 177 1.40 17.60 -10.18
C GLN A 177 2.38 17.57 -11.37
N VAL A 178 1.95 17.16 -12.57
CA VAL A 178 2.84 17.09 -13.74
C VAL A 178 3.20 18.52 -14.19
N PRO A 179 4.50 18.89 -14.26
CA PRO A 179 4.93 20.18 -14.73
C PRO A 179 4.35 20.53 -16.12
N PRO A 180 3.78 21.75 -16.31
CA PRO A 180 3.22 22.17 -17.60
C PRO A 180 4.23 22.11 -18.75
N LEU A 181 5.54 22.16 -18.45
CA LEU A 181 6.62 22.04 -19.42
C LEU A 181 6.56 20.71 -20.18
N TYR A 182 6.28 19.59 -19.51
CA TYR A 182 6.16 18.29 -20.18
C TYR A 182 5.02 18.28 -21.20
N LEU A 183 3.88 18.90 -20.85
CA LEU A 183 2.74 19.02 -21.75
C LEU A 183 3.06 19.90 -22.97
N ARG A 184 3.82 20.99 -22.78
CA ARG A 184 4.24 21.89 -23.87
C ARG A 184 5.24 21.21 -24.80
N ALA A 185 6.27 20.57 -24.24
CA ALA A 185 7.27 19.81 -24.99
C ALA A 185 6.65 18.62 -25.77
N GLY A 186 5.69 17.93 -25.16
CA GLY A 186 4.93 16.89 -25.85
C GLY A 186 4.19 17.43 -27.08
N ARG A 187 3.54 18.58 -26.97
CA ARG A 187 2.82 19.21 -28.09
C ARG A 187 3.75 19.63 -29.23
N THR A 188 4.94 20.16 -28.92
CA THR A 188 5.93 20.52 -29.96
C THR A 188 6.46 19.31 -30.72
N LEU A 189 6.45 18.12 -30.08
CA LEU A 189 6.81 16.84 -30.70
C LEU A 189 5.61 16.11 -31.33
N GLY A 190 4.44 16.75 -31.43
CA GLY A 190 3.23 16.15 -32.02
C GLY A 190 2.43 15.22 -31.10
N ALA A 191 2.77 15.14 -29.81
CA ALA A 191 2.02 14.36 -28.82
C ALA A 191 0.77 15.13 -28.36
N SER A 192 -0.29 15.09 -29.15
CA SER A 192 -1.61 15.66 -28.84
C SER A 192 -2.64 14.58 -28.48
N GLY A 193 -3.76 14.98 -27.84
CA GLY A 193 -4.87 14.08 -27.51
C GLY A 193 -4.45 12.86 -26.70
N LEU A 194 -4.84 11.66 -27.19
CA LEU A 194 -4.50 10.38 -26.57
C LEU A 194 -3.00 10.10 -26.58
N ARG A 195 -2.27 10.51 -27.63
CA ARG A 195 -0.81 10.31 -27.69
C ARG A 195 -0.10 11.05 -26.57
N GLY A 196 -0.51 12.30 -26.32
CA GLY A 196 -0.02 13.08 -25.19
C GLY A 196 -0.36 12.45 -23.84
N THR A 197 -1.57 11.89 -23.70
CA THR A 197 -1.95 11.18 -22.49
C THR A 197 -1.06 9.96 -22.20
N TRP A 198 -0.91 9.08 -23.19
CA TRP A 198 -0.18 7.81 -23.02
C TRP A 198 1.34 7.99 -22.93
N HIS A 199 1.92 8.95 -23.66
CA HIS A 199 3.37 9.10 -23.74
C HIS A 199 3.93 10.19 -22.82
N VAL A 200 3.09 11.13 -22.36
CA VAL A 200 3.54 12.27 -21.54
C VAL A 200 2.86 12.27 -20.17
N VAL A 201 1.53 12.34 -20.13
CA VAL A 201 0.78 12.58 -18.88
C VAL A 201 0.83 11.38 -17.96
N LEU A 202 0.37 10.21 -18.40
CA LEU A 202 0.35 8.99 -17.60
C LEU A 202 1.75 8.63 -17.09
N PRO A 203 2.79 8.58 -17.94
CA PRO A 203 4.12 8.23 -17.46
C PRO A 203 4.70 9.25 -16.47
N ALA A 204 4.42 10.55 -16.66
CA ALA A 204 4.89 11.60 -15.75
C ALA A 204 4.13 11.63 -14.42
N SER A 205 2.85 11.22 -14.40
CA SER A 205 2.04 11.16 -13.18
C SER A 205 2.26 9.88 -12.36
N LEU A 206 2.89 8.84 -12.92
CA LEU A 206 3.10 7.54 -12.25
C LEU A 206 3.63 7.63 -10.80
N PRO A 207 4.65 8.47 -10.46
CA PRO A 207 5.12 8.59 -9.08
C PRO A 207 4.01 9.01 -8.11
N GLY A 208 3.21 10.02 -8.50
CA GLY A 208 2.07 10.48 -7.71
C GLY A 208 0.89 9.50 -7.75
N TYR A 209 0.64 8.88 -8.89
CA TYR A 209 -0.44 7.91 -9.04
C TYR A 209 -0.26 6.68 -8.15
N LEU A 210 0.99 6.27 -7.92
CA LEU A 210 1.30 5.13 -7.07
C LEU A 210 0.82 5.31 -5.62
N ALA A 211 0.83 6.54 -5.09
CA ALA A 211 0.23 6.83 -3.78
C ALA A 211 -1.29 6.56 -3.79
N GLY A 212 -1.97 6.93 -4.88
CA GLY A 212 -3.37 6.59 -5.13
C GLY A 212 -3.63 5.08 -5.20
N LEU A 213 -2.74 4.34 -5.85
CA LEU A 213 -2.83 2.87 -5.92
C LEU A 213 -2.65 2.22 -4.55
N LYS A 214 -1.65 2.65 -3.77
CA LYS A 214 -1.45 2.19 -2.39
C LYS A 214 -2.67 2.47 -1.53
N GLN A 215 -3.23 3.68 -1.64
CA GLN A 215 -4.45 4.04 -0.92
C GLN A 215 -5.65 3.20 -1.37
N GLY A 216 -5.82 3.00 -2.68
CA GLY A 216 -6.85 2.12 -3.25
C GLY A 216 -6.76 0.68 -2.75
N TRP A 217 -5.56 0.12 -2.65
CA TRP A 217 -5.33 -1.19 -2.04
C TRP A 217 -5.73 -1.19 -0.57
N ALA A 218 -5.32 -0.17 0.19
CA ALA A 218 -5.64 -0.08 1.61
C ALA A 218 -7.14 0.05 1.87
N PHE A 219 -7.90 0.70 0.98
CA PHE A 219 -9.36 0.72 1.04
C PHE A 219 -9.98 -0.60 0.60
N SER A 220 -9.49 -1.22 -0.49
CA SER A 220 -9.91 -2.57 -0.91
C SER A 220 -9.80 -3.58 0.23
N TRP A 221 -8.64 -3.59 0.90
CA TRP A 221 -8.38 -4.50 2.01
C TRP A 221 -9.35 -4.27 3.18
N ARG A 222 -9.54 -3.02 3.62
CA ARG A 222 -10.47 -2.69 4.72
C ARG A 222 -11.92 -2.99 4.36
N SER A 223 -12.33 -2.70 3.13
CA SER A 223 -13.65 -3.03 2.60
C SER A 223 -13.92 -4.54 2.63
N LEU A 224 -12.96 -5.33 2.16
CA LEU A 224 -13.08 -6.79 2.19
C LEU A 224 -13.20 -7.31 3.63
N MET A 225 -12.35 -6.83 4.55
CA MET A 225 -12.41 -7.26 5.96
C MET A 225 -13.77 -6.94 6.59
N ALA A 226 -14.31 -5.75 6.33
CA ALA A 226 -15.65 -5.39 6.80
C ALA A 226 -16.73 -6.31 6.21
N ALA A 227 -16.62 -6.64 4.92
CA ALA A 227 -17.58 -7.48 4.24
C ALA A 227 -17.51 -8.95 4.71
N GLU A 228 -16.31 -9.51 4.88
CA GLU A 228 -16.11 -10.88 5.41
C GLU A 228 -16.55 -11.02 6.88
N ILE A 229 -16.36 -9.99 7.71
CA ILE A 229 -16.81 -10.01 9.11
C ILE A 229 -18.34 -10.01 9.20
N ILE A 230 -19.01 -9.17 8.40
CA ILE A 230 -20.46 -8.98 8.49
C ILE A 230 -21.23 -10.08 7.74
N ALA A 231 -20.69 -10.55 6.61
CA ALA A 231 -21.34 -11.56 5.79
C ALA A 231 -20.57 -12.88 5.81
N SER A 232 -21.12 -13.80 6.59
CA SER A 232 -20.69 -15.18 6.65
C SER A 232 -21.72 -16.07 5.95
N SER A 233 -21.27 -16.90 5.02
CA SER A 233 -22.06 -17.99 4.47
C SER A 233 -21.15 -19.19 4.18
N PRO A 234 -21.66 -20.44 4.25
CA PRO A 234 -20.87 -21.62 3.94
C PRO A 234 -20.27 -21.59 2.52
N ASP A 235 -21.00 -21.03 1.55
CA ASP A 235 -20.61 -21.00 0.14
C ASP A 235 -19.47 -20.02 -0.16
N LEU A 236 -19.25 -19.03 0.72
CA LEU A 236 -18.14 -18.09 0.62
C LEU A 236 -16.80 -18.69 1.08
N GLY A 237 -16.79 -19.91 1.64
CA GLY A 237 -15.61 -20.42 2.32
C GLY A 237 -15.22 -19.55 3.53
N VAL A 238 -14.04 -19.80 4.09
CA VAL A 238 -13.54 -19.07 5.27
C VAL A 238 -12.30 -18.25 4.86
N GLY A 239 -12.43 -16.93 4.91
CA GLY A 239 -11.37 -15.95 4.84
C GLY A 239 -10.97 -15.44 6.23
N LEU A 240 -10.03 -14.51 6.27
CA LEU A 240 -9.52 -13.93 7.50
C LEU A 240 -10.58 -13.14 8.28
N GLY A 241 -11.48 -12.41 7.62
CA GLY A 241 -12.57 -11.71 8.31
C GLY A 241 -13.57 -12.67 8.94
N GLN A 242 -13.87 -13.79 8.27
CA GLN A 242 -14.75 -14.85 8.79
C GLN A 242 -14.07 -15.64 9.91
N LEU A 243 -12.75 -15.85 9.84
CA LEU A 243 -11.96 -16.45 10.92
C LEU A 243 -12.03 -15.59 12.19
N LEU A 244 -11.92 -14.26 12.03
CA LEU A 244 -12.06 -13.31 13.13
C LEU A 244 -13.45 -13.41 13.75
N GLU A 245 -14.49 -13.44 12.92
CA GLU A 245 -15.87 -13.51 13.38
C GLU A 245 -16.19 -14.84 14.07
N GLN A 246 -15.68 -15.97 13.56
CA GLN A 246 -15.81 -17.27 14.22
C GLN A 246 -15.14 -17.28 15.60
N GLY A 247 -13.95 -16.70 15.73
CA GLY A 247 -13.30 -16.51 17.02
C GLY A 247 -14.14 -15.67 17.98
N ARG A 248 -14.81 -14.63 17.47
CA ARG A 248 -15.73 -13.78 18.25
C ARG A 248 -16.96 -14.55 18.72
N GLU A 249 -17.61 -15.31 17.83
CA GLU A 249 -18.81 -16.10 18.13
C GLU A 249 -18.52 -17.23 19.13
N THR A 250 -17.36 -17.88 18.99
CA THR A 250 -16.92 -18.96 19.90
C THR A 250 -16.25 -18.45 21.18
N SER A 251 -16.13 -17.13 21.35
CA SER A 251 -15.40 -16.49 22.46
C SER A 251 -13.93 -16.95 22.58
N SER A 252 -13.33 -17.46 21.50
CA SER A 252 -11.89 -17.73 21.42
C SER A 252 -11.15 -16.46 21.03
N MET A 253 -10.72 -15.70 22.03
CA MET A 253 -9.93 -14.49 21.78
C MET A 253 -8.56 -14.83 21.16
N SER A 254 -8.01 -16.01 21.43
CA SER A 254 -6.79 -16.49 20.75
C SER A 254 -6.97 -16.53 19.24
N MET A 255 -8.10 -17.06 18.77
CA MET A 255 -8.45 -17.12 17.34
C MET A 255 -8.70 -15.72 16.76
N VAL A 256 -9.36 -14.83 17.51
CA VAL A 256 -9.55 -13.42 17.11
C VAL A 256 -8.20 -12.74 16.90
N PHE A 257 -7.27 -12.88 17.84
CA PHE A 257 -5.92 -12.31 17.72
C PHE A 257 -5.14 -12.94 16.57
N LEU A 258 -5.23 -14.26 16.37
CA LEU A 258 -4.64 -14.93 15.20
C LEU A 258 -5.12 -14.27 13.90
N ALA A 259 -6.43 -14.10 13.73
CA ALA A 259 -6.99 -13.48 12.54
C ALA A 259 -6.47 -12.04 12.36
N ILE A 260 -6.47 -11.22 13.42
CA ILE A 260 -5.93 -9.85 13.39
C ILE A 260 -4.45 -9.84 12.95
N PHE A 261 -3.62 -10.73 13.50
CA PHE A 261 -2.21 -10.82 13.12
C PHE A 261 -2.03 -11.25 11.67
N LEU A 262 -2.79 -12.24 11.20
CA LEU A 262 -2.76 -12.65 9.78
C LEU A 262 -3.16 -11.50 8.86
N ILE A 263 -4.21 -10.75 9.20
CA ILE A 263 -4.67 -9.59 8.44
C ILE A 263 -3.56 -8.52 8.35
N LEU A 264 -2.91 -8.24 9.48
CA LEU A 264 -1.79 -7.29 9.55
C LEU A 264 -0.58 -7.77 8.73
N ILE A 265 -0.18 -9.04 8.89
CA ILE A 265 0.94 -9.64 8.17
C ILE A 265 0.72 -9.58 6.67
N VAL A 266 -0.48 -9.93 6.19
CA VAL A 266 -0.83 -9.86 4.76
C VAL A 266 -0.75 -8.43 4.25
N GLY A 267 -1.32 -7.46 4.99
CA GLY A 267 -1.27 -6.05 4.62
C GLY A 267 0.16 -5.52 4.49
N ILE A 268 1.02 -5.83 5.47
CA ILE A 268 2.45 -5.47 5.45
C ILE A 268 3.18 -6.19 4.32
N ALA A 269 2.92 -7.49 4.13
CA ALA A 269 3.57 -8.28 3.08
C ALA A 269 3.27 -7.71 1.70
N ILE A 270 2.03 -7.30 1.42
CA ILE A 270 1.68 -6.71 0.13
C ILE A 270 2.35 -5.34 -0.08
N ASP A 271 2.43 -4.50 0.95
CA ASP A 271 3.18 -3.24 0.84
C ASP A 271 4.68 -3.51 0.56
N LEU A 272 5.32 -4.39 1.33
CA LEU A 272 6.75 -4.64 1.23
C LEU A 272 7.15 -5.43 -0.03
N LEU A 273 6.32 -6.36 -0.48
CA LEU A 273 6.64 -7.25 -1.62
C LEU A 273 6.17 -6.68 -2.96
N ILE A 274 5.11 -5.85 -2.98
CA ILE A 274 4.52 -5.34 -4.23
C ILE A 274 4.73 -3.83 -4.37
N PHE A 275 4.20 -3.03 -3.44
CA PHE A 275 4.15 -1.57 -3.62
C PHE A 275 5.51 -0.89 -3.40
N SER A 276 6.24 -1.28 -2.36
CA SER A 276 7.57 -0.74 -2.04
C SER A 276 8.59 -0.97 -3.18
N PRO A 277 8.69 -2.16 -3.79
CA PRO A 277 9.55 -2.37 -4.95
C PRO A 277 9.08 -1.61 -6.20
N LEU A 278 7.77 -1.54 -6.43
CA LEU A 278 7.19 -0.80 -7.55
C LEU A 278 7.50 0.69 -7.45
N GLU A 279 7.38 1.27 -6.26
CA GLU A 279 7.72 2.66 -5.97
C GLU A 279 9.18 2.96 -6.22
N ARG A 280 10.07 2.14 -5.66
CA ARG A 280 11.52 2.31 -5.87
C ARG A 280 11.87 2.22 -7.36
N ARG A 281 11.24 1.32 -8.11
CA ARG A 281 11.46 1.19 -9.55
C ARG A 281 10.99 2.42 -10.32
N VAL A 282 9.80 2.94 -10.01
CA VAL A 282 9.23 4.14 -10.64
C VAL A 282 10.05 5.38 -10.32
N LEU A 283 10.46 5.57 -9.06
CA LEU A 283 11.28 6.71 -8.66
C LEU A 283 12.69 6.63 -9.27
N ARG A 284 13.29 5.42 -9.32
CA ARG A 284 14.61 5.20 -9.95
C ARG A 284 14.60 5.49 -11.44
N SER A 285 13.60 5.01 -12.17
CA SER A 285 13.51 5.24 -13.63
C SER A 285 13.28 6.70 -13.99
N ARG A 286 12.86 7.52 -13.02
CA ARG A 286 12.61 8.96 -13.15
C ARG A 286 13.70 9.84 -12.56
N GLY A 287 14.78 9.27 -12.03
CA GLY A 287 15.88 10.03 -11.42
C GLY A 287 15.48 10.74 -10.12
N LEU A 288 14.36 10.37 -9.50
CA LEU A 288 13.86 10.97 -8.25
C LEU A 288 14.47 10.33 -6.99
N LEU A 289 15.19 9.22 -7.14
CA LEU A 289 16.00 8.65 -6.07
C LEU A 289 17.42 9.22 -6.17
N VAL A 290 17.73 10.16 -5.27
CA VAL A 290 19.13 10.45 -4.95
C VAL A 290 19.72 9.16 -4.37
N ARG A 291 20.84 8.68 -4.94
CA ARG A 291 21.58 7.57 -4.34
C ARG A 291 22.07 8.04 -2.97
N SER A 292 21.36 7.64 -1.91
CA SER A 292 21.87 7.66 -0.54
C SER A 292 22.84 6.51 -0.34
#